data_AF-A0A820UX21-F1
#
_entry.id   AF-A0A820UX21-F1
#
_cell.length_a   1.000
_cell.length_b   1.000
_cell.length_c   1.000
_cell.angle_alpha   90.00
_cell.angle_beta   90.00
_cell.angle_gamma   90.00
#
_symmetry.space_group_name_H-M   'P 1'
#
loop_
_entity.id
_entity.type
_entity.pdbx_description
1 polymer ?
#
loop_
_entity_poly.entity_id
_entity_poly.type
_entity_poly.pdbx_seq_one_letter_code
_entity_poly.pdbx_strand_id
1 'polypeptide(L)'
;MSSSSNNPNPLLQVNIFSRFFHCWLSPLITKSRKQGTLHLDDLYDVPDYLKSTPLTNKLEENWLDEIKRYPRNPNLIRATLRTMGWKLILFGLLLIPLVSTHNKICIHFDRAIVDLAYNRYK
;
A
#
# COMPACT_ATOMS: atom_id res chain seq x y z
N MET A 1 9.54 -8.53 -17.34
CA MET A 1 9.69 -7.46 -18.35
C MET A 1 9.17 -6.17 -17.71
N SER A 2 10.03 -5.42 -17.04
CA SER A 2 9.68 -4.10 -16.48
C SER A 2 10.38 -3.05 -17.31
N SER A 3 9.60 -2.25 -18.05
CA SER A 3 10.06 -1.05 -18.73
C SER A 3 10.73 -0.12 -17.71
N SER A 4 12.01 0.16 -17.89
CA SER A 4 12.76 1.12 -17.09
C SER A 4 12.39 2.55 -17.48
N SER A 5 11.23 3.01 -17.01
CA SER A 5 10.95 4.44 -16.91
C SER A 5 11.90 5.05 -15.89
N ASN A 6 12.58 6.14 -16.19
CA ASN A 6 13.43 6.86 -15.22
C ASN A 6 12.55 7.79 -14.34
N ASN A 7 11.54 7.25 -13.66
CA ASN A 7 10.62 8.04 -12.82
C ASN A 7 10.70 7.59 -11.36
N PRO A 8 11.65 8.14 -10.58
CA PRO A 8 11.91 7.68 -9.23
C PRO A 8 10.69 7.89 -8.32
N ASN A 9 10.35 6.87 -7.54
CA ASN A 9 9.17 6.95 -6.69
C ASN A 9 9.35 7.96 -5.56
N PRO A 10 8.52 9.02 -5.48
CA PRO A 10 8.61 10.03 -4.42
C PRO A 10 8.40 9.43 -3.02
N LEU A 11 7.78 8.25 -2.90
CA LEU A 11 7.68 7.51 -1.64
C LEU A 11 9.03 7.32 -0.96
N LEU A 12 10.11 7.17 -1.72
CA LEU A 12 11.45 6.95 -1.17
C LEU A 12 12.04 8.19 -0.48
N GLN A 13 11.56 9.39 -0.82
CA GLN A 13 12.16 10.66 -0.38
C GLN A 13 11.25 11.46 0.55
N VAL A 14 9.95 11.19 0.57
CA VAL A 14 8.99 11.96 1.39
C VAL A 14 9.05 11.63 2.87
N ASN A 15 8.73 12.63 3.70
CA ASN A 15 8.64 12.50 5.14
C ASN A 15 7.47 11.58 5.58
N ILE A 16 7.49 11.16 6.85
CA ILE A 16 6.52 10.20 7.39
C ILE A 16 5.08 10.73 7.36
N PHE A 17 4.88 12.04 7.56
CA PHE A 17 3.57 12.67 7.51
C PHE A 17 2.97 12.67 6.10
N SER A 18 3.75 13.06 5.09
CA SER A 18 3.35 13.03 3.68
C SER A 18 3.08 11.60 3.22
N ARG A 19 3.85 10.63 3.71
CA ARG A 19 3.60 9.20 3.45
C ARG A 19 2.27 8.75 4.05
N PHE A 20 1.99 9.13 5.30
CA PHE A 20 0.77 8.74 6.02
C PHE A 20 -0.50 9.35 5.39
N PHE A 21 -0.47 10.64 5.06
CA PHE A 21 -1.60 11.34 4.43
C PHE A 21 -1.65 11.19 2.90
N HIS A 22 -0.80 10.35 2.31
CA HIS A 22 -0.68 10.15 0.87
C HIS A 22 -0.47 11.45 0.06
N CYS A 23 0.03 12.51 0.69
CA CYS A 23 0.21 13.82 0.06
C CYS A 23 1.18 13.74 -1.13
N TRP A 24 2.10 12.78 -1.12
CA TRP A 24 3.04 12.49 -2.21
C TRP A 24 2.35 12.13 -3.54
N LEU A 25 1.08 11.68 -3.50
CA LEU A 25 0.30 11.32 -4.69
C LEU A 25 -0.37 12.53 -5.36
N SER A 26 -0.46 13.67 -4.65
CA SER A 26 -1.06 14.91 -5.13
C SER A 26 -0.62 15.33 -6.54
N PRO A 27 0.69 15.39 -6.88
CA PRO A 27 1.12 15.80 -8.23
C PRO A 27 0.59 14.87 -9.33
N LEU A 28 0.49 13.57 -9.06
CA LEU A 28 -0.03 12.58 -10.01
C LEU A 28 -1.54 12.78 -10.25
N ILE A 29 -2.30 13.01 -9.18
CA ILE A 29 -3.74 13.28 -9.25
C ILE A 29 -3.99 14.59 -10.01
N THR A 30 -3.21 15.64 -9.73
CA THR A 30 -3.31 16.92 -10.45
C THR A 30 -2.99 16.76 -11.93
N LYS A 31 -1.97 15.98 -12.28
CA LYS A 31 -1.60 15.70 -13.68
C LYS A 31 -2.74 14.97 -14.41
N SER A 32 -3.28 13.91 -13.79
CA SER A 32 -4.44 13.18 -14.32
C SER A 32 -5.64 14.09 -14.55
N ARG A 33 -5.97 14.99 -13.59
CA ARG A 33 -7.08 15.93 -13.73
C ARG A 33 -6.89 16.94 -14.86
N LYS A 34 -5.65 17.37 -15.12
CA LYS A 34 -5.34 18.34 -16.19
C LYS A 34 -5.31 17.69 -17.57
N GLN A 35 -4.81 16.47 -17.69
CA GLN A 35 -4.58 15.79 -18.97
C GLN A 35 -5.70 14.82 -19.34
N GLY A 36 -6.57 14.44 -18.40
CA GLY A 36 -7.71 13.54 -18.62
C GLY A 36 -7.35 12.06 -18.73
N THR A 37 -6.18 11.73 -19.28
CA THR A 37 -5.63 10.37 -19.36
C THR A 37 -4.19 10.35 -18.89
N LEU A 38 -3.79 9.24 -18.27
CA LEU A 38 -2.44 9.04 -17.73
C LEU A 38 -1.75 7.94 -18.56
N HIS A 39 -0.54 8.21 -19.04
CA HIS A 39 0.25 7.21 -19.77
C HIS A 39 1.12 6.40 -18.81
N LEU A 40 1.55 5.21 -19.24
CA LEU A 40 2.43 4.35 -18.43
C LEU A 40 3.74 5.05 -18.07
N ASP A 41 4.28 5.87 -18.98
CA ASP A 41 5.52 6.64 -18.76
C ASP A 41 5.39 7.70 -17.66
N ASP A 42 4.16 8.10 -17.31
CA ASP A 42 3.88 9.07 -16.26
C ASP A 42 3.83 8.44 -14.86
N LEU A 43 3.76 7.11 -14.78
CA LEU A 43 3.71 6.39 -13.51
C LEU A 43 5.10 6.31 -12.88
N TYR A 44 5.10 6.32 -11.54
CA TYR A 44 6.33 6.11 -10.77
C TYR A 44 6.74 4.65 -10.79
N ASP A 45 8.05 4.42 -10.71
CA ASP A 45 8.57 3.07 -10.58
C ASP A 45 8.12 2.40 -9.28
N VAL A 46 7.99 1.07 -9.33
CA VAL A 46 7.65 0.26 -8.16
C VAL A 46 8.88 0.18 -7.24
N PRO A 47 8.79 0.67 -5.99
CA PRO A 47 9.85 0.52 -5.00
C PRO A 47 10.23 -0.94 -4.79
N ASP A 48 11.49 -1.22 -4.52
CA ASP A 48 11.98 -2.60 -4.37
C ASP A 48 11.23 -3.42 -3.32
N TYR A 49 10.81 -2.79 -2.22
CA TYR A 49 10.06 -3.45 -1.15
C TYR A 49 8.60 -3.78 -1.52
N LEU A 50 8.05 -3.17 -2.57
CA LEU A 50 6.72 -3.46 -3.12
C LEU A 50 6.76 -4.46 -4.27
N LYS A 51 7.95 -4.82 -4.77
CA LYS A 51 8.08 -5.83 -5.82
C LYS A 51 7.61 -7.19 -5.30
N SER A 52 7.01 -7.97 -6.18
CA SER A 52 6.55 -9.33 -5.86
C SER A 52 7.71 -10.33 -5.75
N THR A 53 8.84 -10.06 -6.40
CA THR A 53 9.98 -10.98 -6.48
C THR A 53 10.48 -11.50 -5.12
N PRO A 54 10.75 -10.65 -4.11
CA PRO A 54 11.24 -11.13 -2.81
C PRO A 54 10.22 -12.04 -2.11
N LEU A 55 8.94 -11.75 -2.30
CA LEU A 55 7.86 -12.55 -1.73
C LEU A 55 7.72 -13.90 -2.43
N THR A 56 7.73 -13.91 -3.76
CA THR A 56 7.64 -15.12 -4.57
C THR A 56 8.81 -16.06 -4.30
N ASN A 57 10.04 -15.54 -4.22
CA ASN A 57 11.22 -16.35 -3.91
C ASN A 57 11.10 -17.02 -2.54
N LYS A 58 10.61 -16.27 -1.53
CA LYS A 58 10.38 -16.83 -0.19
C LYS A 58 9.25 -17.87 -0.18
N LEU A 59 8.22 -17.69 -0.99
CA LEU A 59 7.15 -18.67 -1.16
C LEU A 59 7.67 -19.96 -1.79
N GLU A 60 8.48 -19.86 -2.84
CA GLU A 60 9.11 -21.00 -3.50
C GLU A 60 9.99 -21.80 -2.54
N GLU A 61 10.82 -21.13 -1.75
CA GLU A 61 11.65 -21.77 -0.72
C GLU A 61 10.79 -22.56 0.29
N ASN A 62 9.75 -21.93 0.84
CA ASN A 62 8.85 -22.57 1.80
C ASN A 62 8.01 -23.71 1.18
N TRP A 63 7.72 -23.61 -0.11
CA TRP A 63 7.02 -24.64 -0.87
C TRP A 63 7.90 -25.89 -1.05
N LEU A 64 9.16 -25.70 -1.44
CA LEU A 64 10.13 -26.79 -1.55
C LEU A 64 10.34 -27.48 -0.20
N ASP A 65 10.40 -26.71 0.88
CA ASP A 65 10.49 -27.24 2.24
C ASP A 65 9.24 -28.01 2.69
N GLU A 66 8.04 -27.56 2.30
CA GLU A 66 6.79 -28.28 2.58
C GLU A 66 6.75 -29.63 1.87
N ILE A 67 7.18 -29.69 0.60
CA ILE A 67 7.27 -30.95 -0.16
C ILE A 67 8.27 -31.92 0.50
N LYS A 68 9.42 -31.41 0.96
CA LYS A 68 10.42 -32.24 1.67
C LYS A 68 9.91 -32.77 3.00
N ARG A 69 9.20 -31.95 3.78
CA ARG A 69 8.70 -32.31 5.12
C ARG A 69 7.45 -33.20 5.07
N TYR A 70 6.58 -32.99 4.09
CA TYR A 70 5.29 -33.67 3.97
C TYR A 70 5.11 -34.28 2.57
N PRO A 71 5.95 -35.25 2.17
CA PRO A 71 5.92 -35.80 0.81
C PRO A 71 4.61 -36.50 0.46
N ARG A 72 3.87 -37.00 1.47
CA ARG A 72 2.58 -37.67 1.27
C ARG A 72 1.39 -36.71 1.16
N ASN A 73 1.48 -35.51 1.75
CA ASN A 73 0.38 -34.55 1.84
C ASN A 73 0.92 -33.10 1.92
N PRO A 74 1.55 -32.57 0.85
CA PRO A 74 2.01 -31.19 0.83
C PRO A 74 0.80 -30.24 0.83
N ASN A 75 0.87 -29.15 1.61
CA ASN A 75 -0.21 -28.17 1.70
C ASN A 75 0.27 -26.76 1.36
N LEU A 76 -0.23 -26.21 0.26
CA LEU A 76 0.13 -24.88 -0.22
C LEU A 76 -0.29 -23.76 0.75
N ILE A 77 -1.45 -23.89 1.39
CA ILE A 77 -1.93 -22.92 2.38
C ILE A 77 -0.95 -22.84 3.55
N ARG A 78 -0.41 -23.98 3.99
CA ARG A 78 0.59 -24.00 5.07
C ARG A 78 1.88 -23.28 4.67
N ALA A 79 2.38 -23.50 3.46
CA ALA A 79 3.54 -22.80 2.94
C ALA A 79 3.28 -21.28 2.84
N THR A 80 2.12 -20.87 2.32
CA THR A 80 1.70 -19.47 2.22
C THR A 80 1.54 -18.79 3.58
N LEU A 81 0.97 -19.49 4.58
CA LEU A 81 0.86 -18.96 5.93
C LEU A 81 2.24 -18.79 6.58
N ARG A 82 3.22 -19.64 6.28
CA ARG A 82 4.60 -19.43 6.73
C ARG A 82 5.27 -18.23 6.07
N THR A 83 4.93 -17.91 4.83
CA THR A 83 5.58 -16.82 4.09
C THR A 83 5.02 -15.45 4.44
N MET A 84 3.70 -15.33 4.61
CA MET A 84 3.02 -14.06 4.85
C MET A 84 2.16 -13.99 6.11
N GLY A 85 1.89 -15.10 6.78
CA GLY A 85 0.94 -15.14 7.90
C GLY A 85 1.29 -14.17 9.02
N TRP A 86 2.56 -14.09 9.43
CA TRP A 86 2.99 -13.13 10.46
C TRP A 86 2.81 -11.68 10.03
N LYS A 87 3.15 -11.37 8.76
CA LYS A 87 2.94 -10.02 8.20
C LYS A 87 1.45 -9.67 8.19
N LEU A 88 0.60 -10.60 7.77
CA LEU A 88 -0.84 -10.42 7.74
C LEU A 88 -1.42 -10.15 9.13
N ILE A 89 -0.99 -10.91 10.15
CA ILE A 89 -1.43 -10.71 11.54
C ILE A 89 -0.97 -9.33 12.05
N LEU A 90 0.31 -8.98 11.85
CA LEU A 90 0.82 -7.67 12.27
C LEU A 90 0.09 -6.52 11.59
N PHE A 91 -0.13 -6.61 10.26
CA PHE A 91 -0.88 -5.59 9.53
C PHE A 91 -2.34 -5.53 9.99
N GLY A 92 -2.98 -6.66 10.27
CA GLY A 92 -4.34 -6.70 10.82
C GLY A 92 -4.42 -5.99 12.18
N LEU A 93 -3.49 -6.27 13.08
CA LEU A 93 -3.48 -5.69 14.43
C LEU A 93 -3.15 -4.20 14.43
N LEU A 94 -2.25 -3.75 13.55
CA LEU A 94 -1.76 -2.37 13.54
C LEU A 94 -2.53 -1.47 12.56
N LEU A 95 -2.74 -1.88 11.32
CA LEU A 95 -3.31 -1.00 10.28
C LEU A 95 -4.83 -0.83 10.42
N ILE A 96 -5.58 -1.87 10.79
CA ILE A 96 -7.04 -1.77 10.91
C ILE A 96 -7.47 -0.67 11.91
N PRO A 97 -6.95 -0.61 13.15
CA PRO A 97 -7.31 0.48 14.06
C PRO A 97 -6.79 1.83 13.58
N LEU A 98 -5.59 1.91 12.99
CA LEU A 98 -5.04 3.16 12.45
C LEU A 98 -5.87 3.74 11.30
N VAL A 99 -6.35 2.90 10.39
CA VAL A 99 -7.24 3.32 9.30
C VAL A 99 -8.61 3.72 9.84
N SER A 100 -9.12 3.00 10.85
CA SER A 100 -10.39 3.35 11.50
C SER A 100 -10.32 4.71 12.19
N THR A 101 -9.23 5.02 12.90
CA THR A 101 -9.05 6.32 13.56
C THR A 101 -8.84 7.43 12.55
N HIS A 102 -8.03 7.22 11.50
CA HIS A 102 -7.85 8.21 10.43
C HIS A 102 -9.18 8.57 9.76
N ASN A 103 -10.01 7.58 9.40
CA ASN A 103 -11.31 7.83 8.76
C ASN A 103 -12.25 8.64 9.68
N LYS A 104 -12.28 8.30 10.98
CA LYS A 104 -13.06 9.08 11.96
C LYS A 104 -12.59 10.52 12.08
N ILE A 105 -11.26 10.75 12.09
CA ILE A 105 -10.68 12.09 12.17
C ILE A 105 -11.07 12.93 10.94
N CYS A 106 -10.94 12.38 9.73
CA CYS A 106 -11.34 13.07 8.50
C CYS A 106 -12.84 13.43 8.52
N ILE A 107 -13.71 12.49 8.89
CA ILE A 107 -15.16 12.73 9.00
C ILE A 107 -15.48 13.82 10.03
N HIS A 108 -14.80 13.82 11.18
CA HIS A 108 -14.98 14.86 12.20
C HIS A 108 -14.50 16.22 11.72
N PHE A 109 -13.39 16.27 11.01
CA PHE A 109 -12.85 17.50 10.44
C PHE A 109 -13.77 18.10 9.38
N ASP A 110 -14.28 17.27 8.45
CA ASP A 110 -15.22 17.71 7.42
C ASP A 110 -16.51 18.27 8.05
N ARG A 111 -17.05 17.58 9.08
CA ARG A 111 -18.20 18.08 9.85
C ARG A 111 -17.91 19.42 10.52
N ALA A 112 -16.77 19.56 11.18
CA ALA A 112 -16.37 20.81 11.82
C ALA A 112 -16.25 21.96 10.83
N ILE A 113 -15.72 21.72 9.62
CA ILE A 113 -15.68 22.73 8.55
C ILE A 113 -17.09 23.14 8.11
N VAL A 114 -17.99 22.17 7.92
CA VAL A 114 -19.38 22.45 7.53
C VAL A 114 -20.11 23.24 8.62
N ASP A 115 -19.93 22.87 9.89
CA ASP A 115 -20.54 23.58 11.02
C ASP A 115 -20.00 25.01 11.13
N LEU A 116 -18.68 25.21 10.95
CA LEU A 116 -18.07 26.54 10.93
C LEU A 116 -18.54 27.38 9.74
N ALA A 117 -18.70 26.78 8.57
CA ALA A 117 -19.23 27.45 7.39
C ALA A 117 -20.70 27.84 7.60
N TYR A 118 -21.53 26.91 8.05
CA TYR A 118 -22.95 27.13 8.31
C TYR A 118 -23.18 28.23 9.36
N ASN A 119 -22.44 28.20 10.46
CA ASN A 119 -22.57 29.18 11.55
C ASN A 119 -22.01 30.56 11.18
N ARG A 120 -21.19 30.67 10.12
CA ARG A 120 -20.72 31.95 9.57
C ARG A 120 -21.75 32.60 8.64
N TYR A 121 -22.67 31.83 8.06
CA TYR A 121 -23.72 32.33 7.17
C TYR A 121 -25.06 32.60 7.88
N LYS A 122 -25.14 32.37 9.19
CA LYS A 122 -26.27 32.73 10.05
C LYS A 122 -25.94 33.98 10.85
#